data_AF-A0A7J9BKB4-F1
#
_entry.id   AF-A0A7J9BKB4-F1
#
_cell.length_a   1.000
_cell.length_b   1.000
_cell.length_c   1.000
_cell.angle_alpha   90.00
_cell.angle_beta   90.00
_cell.angle_gamma   90.00
#
_symmetry.space_group_name_H-M   'P 1'
#
loop_
_entity.id
_entity.type
_entity.pdbx_description
1 polymer ?
#
loop_
_entity_poly.entity_id
_entity_poly.type
_entity_poly.pdbx_seq_one_letter_code
_entity_poly.pdbx_strand_id
1 'polypeptide(L)'
;DKHLFRALAQFWNLAYSCFTFGKIDFVPTVEEYTNLLRSPKIQPDKVYSRAVNVPTFLKKLMNITGMSEQWVVAGIKQKGDGKCIPWNSLRDLILAHLDMKKRVDVFALSIYGLVVFPKALGHVDKAVSDLFDRLDKRVTLVPTILAETFRFLNACWRAGEGRFIGCAQLLLAWF
;
A
#
# COMPACT_ATOMS: atom_id res chain seq x y z
N ASP A 1 -20.27 10.00 3.74
CA ASP A 1 -19.21 9.53 2.81
C ASP A 1 -19.62 8.69 1.61
N LYS A 2 -20.31 7.55 1.74
CA LYS A 2 -20.53 6.60 0.62
C LYS A 2 -21.05 7.23 -0.68
N HIS A 3 -21.94 8.21 -0.60
CA HIS A 3 -22.50 8.90 -1.78
C HIS A 3 -21.49 9.84 -2.46
N LEU A 4 -20.60 10.47 -1.69
CA LEU A 4 -19.56 11.35 -2.19
C LEU A 4 -18.50 10.57 -2.97
N PHE A 5 -18.03 9.44 -2.41
CA PHE A 5 -17.12 8.54 -3.10
C PHE A 5 -17.70 7.97 -4.39
N ARG A 6 -18.98 7.59 -4.34
CA ARG A 6 -19.68 7.11 -5.53
C ARG A 6 -19.80 8.18 -6.61
N ALA A 7 -20.04 9.43 -6.23
CA ALA A 7 -20.08 10.56 -7.15
C ALA A 7 -18.69 10.84 -7.74
N LEU A 8 -17.65 10.96 -6.90
CA LEU A 8 -16.27 11.20 -7.35
C LEU A 8 -15.78 10.15 -8.34
N ALA A 9 -16.07 8.87 -8.09
CA ALA A 9 -15.67 7.78 -8.98
C ALA A 9 -16.23 7.96 -10.41
N GLN A 10 -17.36 8.64 -10.59
CA GLN A 10 -17.95 8.90 -11.92
C GLN A 10 -17.13 9.91 -12.74
N PHE A 11 -16.34 10.75 -12.06
CA PHE A 11 -15.52 11.78 -12.69
C PHE A 11 -14.07 11.33 -12.88
N TRP A 12 -13.71 10.08 -12.55
CA TRP A 12 -12.35 9.59 -12.75
C TRP A 12 -12.02 9.47 -14.26
N ASN A 13 -10.99 10.20 -14.69
CA ASN A 13 -10.49 10.18 -16.05
C ASN A 13 -9.29 9.25 -16.18
N LEU A 14 -9.51 8.18 -16.93
CA LEU A 14 -8.53 7.13 -17.19
C LEU A 14 -7.27 7.63 -17.91
N ALA A 15 -7.40 8.58 -18.83
CA ALA A 15 -6.29 9.03 -19.66
C ALA A 15 -5.25 9.76 -18.80
N TYR A 16 -5.73 10.60 -17.89
CA TYR A 16 -4.89 11.49 -17.07
C TYR A 16 -4.67 10.98 -15.64
N SER A 17 -5.37 9.92 -15.22
CA SER A 17 -5.30 9.37 -13.86
C SER A 17 -5.62 10.42 -12.78
N CYS A 18 -6.66 11.23 -13.04
CA CYS A 18 -7.16 12.28 -12.16
C CYS A 18 -8.70 12.34 -12.26
N PHE A 19 -9.36 13.10 -11.39
CA PHE A 19 -10.80 13.38 -11.55
C PHE A 19 -10.97 14.58 -12.48
N THR A 20 -11.84 14.50 -13.49
CA THR A 20 -12.09 15.60 -14.42
C THR A 20 -13.53 16.09 -14.35
N PHE A 21 -13.69 17.38 -14.10
CA PHE A 21 -14.97 18.07 -14.04
C PHE A 21 -15.03 19.08 -15.19
N GLY A 22 -15.51 18.63 -16.36
CA GLY A 22 -15.52 19.46 -17.56
C GLY A 22 -14.10 19.78 -18.04
N LYS A 23 -13.66 21.03 -17.87
CA LYS A 23 -12.31 21.52 -18.25
C LYS A 23 -11.32 21.60 -17.09
N ILE A 24 -11.73 21.14 -15.90
CA ILE A 24 -10.92 21.21 -14.69
C ILE A 24 -10.46 19.80 -14.32
N ASP A 25 -9.15 19.64 -14.19
CA ASP A 25 -8.54 18.42 -13.68
C ASP A 25 -8.31 18.58 -12.18
N PHE A 26 -8.64 17.53 -11.43
CA PHE A 26 -8.53 17.47 -9.99
C PHE A 26 -7.73 16.23 -9.61
N VAL A 27 -6.50 16.48 -9.14
CA VAL A 27 -5.67 15.48 -8.46
C VAL A 27 -5.75 15.85 -6.99
N PRO A 28 -6.58 15.16 -6.18
CA PRO A 28 -6.82 15.60 -4.82
C PRO A 28 -5.49 15.56 -4.05
N THR A 29 -5.10 16.72 -3.57
CA THR A 29 -3.98 16.88 -2.66
C THR A 29 -4.34 16.27 -1.31
N VAL A 30 -3.32 16.08 -0.49
CA VAL A 30 -3.46 15.58 0.88
C VAL A 30 -4.49 16.36 1.69
N GLU A 31 -4.43 17.69 1.59
CA GLU A 31 -5.31 18.61 2.30
C GLU A 31 -6.76 18.50 1.82
N GLU A 32 -6.94 18.33 0.51
CA GLU A 32 -8.25 18.11 -0.09
C GLU A 32 -8.84 16.77 0.33
N TYR A 33 -8.05 15.69 0.43
CA TYR A 33 -8.53 14.43 1.00
C TYR A 33 -8.93 14.58 2.48
N THR A 34 -8.16 15.31 3.30
CA THR A 34 -8.51 15.55 4.71
C THR A 34 -9.88 16.23 4.84
N ASN A 35 -10.12 17.25 4.01
CA ASN A 35 -11.39 17.99 3.98
C ASN A 35 -12.54 17.13 3.44
N LEU A 36 -12.30 16.39 2.36
CA LEU A 36 -13.29 15.57 1.68
C LEU A 36 -13.76 14.39 2.54
N LEU A 37 -12.82 13.81 3.31
CA LEU A 37 -13.05 12.73 4.26
C LEU A 37 -13.59 13.16 5.61
N ARG A 38 -13.68 14.49 5.85
CA ARG A 38 -14.01 15.06 7.15
C ARG A 38 -13.21 14.41 8.29
N SER A 39 -11.93 14.09 8.03
CA SER A 39 -11.08 13.38 8.97
C SER A 39 -10.09 14.36 9.60
N PRO A 40 -10.42 14.98 10.76
CA PRO A 40 -9.54 15.95 11.43
C PRO A 40 -8.22 15.33 11.94
N LYS A 41 -8.04 14.01 11.77
CA LYS A 41 -6.84 13.26 12.17
C LYS A 41 -5.74 13.23 11.10
N ILE A 42 -6.06 13.54 9.84
CA ILE A 42 -5.10 13.53 8.74
C ILE A 42 -4.39 14.88 8.72
N GLN A 43 -3.28 14.96 9.45
CA GLN A 43 -2.39 16.11 9.34
C GLN A 43 -1.43 15.94 8.14
N PRO A 44 -1.03 17.01 7.44
CA PRO A 44 -0.18 16.93 6.25
C PRO A 44 1.17 16.23 6.50
N ASP A 45 1.72 16.36 7.71
CA ASP A 45 2.93 15.68 8.20
C ASP A 45 2.74 14.16 8.42
N LYS A 46 1.48 13.71 8.53
CA LYS A 46 1.08 12.29 8.71
C LYS A 46 0.63 11.64 7.42
N VAL A 47 0.90 12.26 6.27
CA VAL A 47 0.60 11.67 4.97
C VAL A 47 1.86 11.12 4.33
N TYR A 48 1.71 9.95 3.72
CA TYR A 48 2.82 9.24 3.09
C TYR A 48 3.41 10.09 1.94
N SER A 49 4.57 10.69 2.18
CA SER A 49 5.39 11.42 1.19
C SER A 49 6.73 10.73 0.99
N ARG A 50 7.32 10.68 -0.20
CA ARG A 50 8.64 10.04 -0.40
C ARG A 50 9.69 10.74 0.48
N ALA A 51 10.30 10.01 1.42
CA ALA A 51 11.20 10.59 2.42
C ALA A 51 12.64 10.60 1.90
N VAL A 52 13.42 11.57 2.37
CA VAL A 52 14.78 11.86 1.89
C VAL A 52 15.83 10.94 2.54
N ASN A 53 15.53 10.28 3.67
CA ASN A 53 16.46 9.43 4.42
C ASN A 53 15.80 8.12 4.87
N VAL A 54 15.48 7.27 3.89
CA VAL A 54 14.76 6.01 4.12
C VAL A 54 15.76 4.88 4.41
N PRO A 55 15.60 4.10 5.50
CA PRO A 55 16.45 2.94 5.76
C PRO A 55 16.50 1.99 4.56
N THR A 56 17.62 1.29 4.36
CA THR A 56 17.73 0.33 3.26
C THR A 56 16.70 -0.78 3.41
N PHE A 57 16.29 -1.38 2.28
CA PHE A 57 15.34 -2.50 2.29
C PHE A 57 15.77 -3.63 3.24
N LEU A 58 17.06 -3.93 3.24
CA LEU A 58 17.71 -4.87 4.15
C LEU A 58 17.46 -4.52 5.61
N LYS A 59 17.80 -3.29 6.02
CA LYS A 59 17.66 -2.82 7.41
C LYS A 59 16.19 -2.86 7.87
N LYS A 60 15.25 -2.54 6.98
CA LYS A 60 13.82 -2.62 7.30
C LYS A 60 13.35 -4.03 7.52
N LEU A 61 13.73 -4.95 6.64
CA LEU A 61 13.36 -6.35 6.80
C LEU A 61 13.97 -6.92 8.07
N MET A 62 15.21 -6.60 8.42
CA MET A 62 15.80 -6.99 9.71
C MET A 62 14.97 -6.46 10.89
N ASN A 63 14.59 -5.18 10.85
CA ASN A 63 13.79 -4.58 11.91
C ASN A 63 12.39 -5.21 12.04
N ILE A 64 11.71 -5.46 10.92
CA ILE A 64 10.37 -6.03 10.89
C ILE A 64 10.39 -7.51 11.28
N THR A 65 11.30 -8.28 10.66
CA THR A 65 11.35 -9.74 10.81
C THR A 65 12.08 -10.19 12.07
N GLY A 66 12.95 -9.36 12.65
CA GLY A 66 13.84 -9.77 13.75
C GLY A 66 14.98 -10.69 13.32
N MET A 67 15.17 -10.91 12.02
CA MET A 67 16.15 -11.85 11.49
C MET A 67 17.53 -11.22 11.27
N SER A 68 18.55 -12.09 11.24
CA SER A 68 19.92 -11.69 10.94
C SER A 68 20.06 -11.17 9.52
N GLU A 69 21.06 -10.31 9.30
CA GLU A 69 21.37 -9.77 7.98
C GLU A 69 21.57 -10.88 6.94
N GLN A 70 22.29 -11.94 7.30
CA GLN A 70 22.58 -13.08 6.44
C GLN A 70 21.31 -13.76 5.93
N TRP A 71 20.33 -13.99 6.82
CA TRP A 71 19.05 -14.57 6.45
C TRP A 71 18.28 -13.65 5.49
N VAL A 72 18.26 -12.35 5.78
CA VAL A 72 17.53 -11.38 4.96
C VAL A 72 18.17 -11.23 3.58
N VAL A 73 19.50 -11.13 3.49
CA VAL A 73 20.22 -11.07 2.20
C VAL A 73 19.95 -12.31 1.36
N ALA A 74 19.97 -13.50 1.96
CA ALA A 74 19.69 -14.75 1.24
C ALA A 74 18.23 -14.83 0.76
N GLY A 75 17.30 -14.28 1.55
CA GLY A 75 15.86 -14.26 1.26
C GLY A 75 15.45 -13.22 0.22
N ILE A 76 16.15 -12.09 0.11
CA ILE A 76 15.84 -11.06 -0.89
C ILE A 76 16.10 -11.60 -2.30
N LYS A 77 15.12 -11.43 -3.19
CA LYS A 77 15.20 -11.78 -4.62
C LYS A 77 14.91 -10.57 -5.48
N GLN A 78 15.45 -10.58 -6.70
CA GLN A 78 15.08 -9.61 -7.74
C GLN A 78 13.89 -10.16 -8.52
N LYS A 79 12.80 -9.37 -8.64
CA LYS A 79 11.62 -9.70 -9.45
C LYS A 79 11.24 -8.47 -10.27
N GLY A 80 11.33 -8.58 -11.60
CA GLY A 80 11.16 -7.43 -12.48
C GLY A 80 12.18 -6.33 -12.16
N ASP A 81 11.69 -5.11 -11.99
CA ASP A 81 12.48 -3.91 -11.68
C ASP A 81 12.84 -3.76 -10.18
N GLY A 82 12.29 -4.61 -9.30
CA GLY A 82 12.35 -4.43 -7.85
C GLY A 82 13.03 -5.56 -7.08
N LYS A 83 13.54 -5.21 -5.89
CA LYS A 83 13.92 -6.18 -4.85
C LYS A 83 12.68 -6.56 -4.05
N CYS A 84 12.54 -7.83 -3.73
CA CYS A 84 11.39 -8.38 -3.03
C CYS A 84 11.78 -9.51 -2.09
N ILE A 85 10.86 -9.92 -1.22
CA ILE A 85 10.98 -11.12 -0.38
C ILE A 85 9.84 -12.10 -0.71
N PRO A 86 10.12 -13.39 -0.96
CA PRO A 86 9.09 -14.37 -1.28
C PRO A 86 8.15 -14.67 -0.12
N TRP A 87 6.87 -14.90 -0.41
CA TRP A 87 5.87 -15.27 0.59
C TRP A 87 6.24 -16.54 1.34
N ASN A 88 6.77 -17.57 0.68
CA ASN A 88 7.14 -18.82 1.33
C ASN A 88 8.15 -18.58 2.46
N SER A 89 9.17 -17.74 2.23
CA SER A 89 10.13 -17.37 3.26
C SER A 89 9.49 -16.64 4.45
N LEU A 90 8.53 -15.74 4.19
CA LEU A 90 7.79 -15.04 5.24
C LEU A 90 6.85 -15.97 6.01
N ARG A 91 6.16 -16.87 5.31
CA ARG A 91 5.25 -17.86 5.90
C ARG A 91 5.99 -18.80 6.82
N ASP A 92 7.10 -19.37 6.34
CA ASP A 92 7.91 -20.30 7.12
C ASP A 92 8.47 -19.58 8.36
N LEU A 93 8.85 -18.30 8.22
CA LEU A 93 9.22 -17.45 9.35
C LEU A 93 8.05 -17.25 10.33
N ILE A 94 6.84 -16.89 9.88
CA ILE A 94 5.67 -16.70 10.75
C ILE A 94 5.34 -17.96 11.57
N LEU A 95 5.57 -19.15 11.00
CA LEU A 95 5.33 -20.42 11.67
C LEU A 95 6.41 -20.73 12.71
N ALA A 96 7.67 -20.38 12.44
CA ALA A 96 8.81 -20.72 13.29
C ALA A 96 9.19 -19.63 14.32
N HIS A 97 8.77 -18.37 14.13
CA HIS A 97 9.22 -17.25 14.94
C HIS A 97 8.70 -17.34 16.39
N LEU A 98 9.60 -17.24 17.37
CA LEU A 98 9.25 -17.37 18.80
C LEU A 98 8.59 -16.09 19.36
N ASP A 99 9.01 -14.91 18.89
CA ASP A 99 8.39 -13.63 19.27
C ASP A 99 7.05 -13.42 18.57
N MET A 100 5.96 -13.40 19.35
CA MET A 100 4.60 -13.19 18.84
C MET A 100 4.41 -11.82 18.17
N LYS A 101 5.08 -10.76 18.64
CA LYS A 101 4.98 -9.43 18.02
C LYS A 101 5.55 -9.46 16.61
N LYS A 102 6.73 -10.07 16.43
CA LYS A 102 7.36 -10.22 15.10
C LYS A 102 6.52 -11.06 14.16
N ARG A 103 5.85 -12.11 14.64
CA ARG A 103 4.91 -12.88 13.83
C ARG A 103 3.79 -12.00 13.27
N VAL A 104 3.19 -11.16 14.12
CA VAL A 104 2.13 -10.24 13.72
C VAL A 104 2.66 -9.20 12.72
N ASP A 105 3.84 -8.63 12.96
CA ASP A 105 4.45 -7.65 12.05
C ASP A 105 4.73 -8.24 10.66
N VAL A 106 5.30 -9.44 10.60
CA VAL A 106 5.59 -10.15 9.33
C VAL A 106 4.31 -10.58 8.62
N PHE A 107 3.30 -11.03 9.37
CA PHE A 107 1.99 -11.35 8.81
C PHE A 107 1.32 -10.10 8.22
N ALA A 108 1.31 -8.99 8.95
CA ALA A 108 0.76 -7.73 8.47
C ALA A 108 1.50 -7.22 7.23
N LEU A 109 2.84 -7.25 7.22
CA LEU A 109 3.65 -6.92 6.04
C LEU A 109 3.23 -7.77 4.82
N SER A 110 2.95 -9.05 5.05
CA SER A 110 2.54 -9.99 4.00
C SER A 110 1.15 -9.68 3.46
N ILE A 111 0.18 -9.31 4.31
CA ILE A 111 -1.13 -8.84 3.86
C ILE A 111 -0.98 -7.57 3.00
N TYR A 112 -0.19 -6.59 3.47
CA TYR A 112 0.04 -5.38 2.69
C TYR A 112 0.69 -5.67 1.34
N GLY A 113 1.69 -6.55 1.29
CA GLY A 113 2.43 -6.77 0.04
C GLY A 113 1.78 -7.74 -0.94
N LEU A 114 0.98 -8.69 -0.45
CA LEU A 114 0.36 -9.72 -1.29
C LEU A 114 -1.09 -9.40 -1.65
N VAL A 115 -1.80 -8.67 -0.80
CA VAL A 115 -3.24 -8.39 -0.97
C VAL A 115 -3.48 -6.92 -1.32
N VAL A 116 -2.85 -5.98 -0.61
CA VAL A 116 -3.15 -4.54 -0.76
C VAL A 116 -2.34 -3.89 -1.87
N PHE A 117 -1.04 -4.18 -1.94
CA PHE A 117 -0.09 -3.62 -2.91
C PHE A 117 0.62 -4.73 -3.72
N PRO A 118 -0.12 -5.64 -4.39
CA PRO A 118 0.49 -6.75 -5.13
C PRO A 118 1.25 -6.21 -6.35
N LYS A 119 2.59 -6.22 -6.28
CA LYS A 119 3.45 -5.87 -7.41
C LYS A 119 4.00 -7.10 -8.16
N ALA A 120 4.35 -8.14 -7.42
CA ALA A 120 4.87 -9.39 -7.98
C ALA A 120 4.18 -10.57 -7.29
N LEU A 121 3.61 -11.48 -8.09
CA LEU A 121 2.84 -12.62 -7.57
C LEU A 121 3.66 -13.42 -6.55
N GLY A 122 3.12 -13.57 -5.34
CA GLY A 122 3.74 -14.32 -4.24
C GLY A 122 4.98 -13.65 -3.63
N HIS A 123 5.20 -12.36 -3.86
CA HIS A 123 6.36 -11.63 -3.34
C HIS A 123 5.94 -10.28 -2.75
N VAL A 124 6.60 -9.88 -1.66
CA VAL A 124 6.45 -8.55 -1.06
C VAL A 124 7.56 -7.65 -1.60
N ASP A 125 7.18 -6.58 -2.30
CA ASP A 125 8.11 -5.62 -2.89
C ASP A 125 8.71 -4.66 -1.85
N LYS A 126 9.90 -4.14 -2.12
CA LYS A 126 10.58 -3.12 -1.31
C LYS A 126 9.67 -1.94 -0.96
N ALA A 127 8.86 -1.42 -1.89
CA ALA A 127 8.00 -0.27 -1.65
C ALA A 127 6.98 -0.52 -0.52
N VAL A 128 6.56 -1.77 -0.32
CA VAL A 128 5.65 -2.16 0.77
C VAL A 128 6.35 -2.05 2.11
N SER A 129 7.62 -2.45 2.20
CA SER A 129 8.41 -2.24 3.42
C SER A 129 8.64 -0.75 3.71
N ASP A 130 8.69 0.09 2.67
CA ASP A 130 8.77 1.55 2.82
C ASP A 130 7.51 2.16 3.41
N LEU A 131 6.35 1.61 3.05
CA LEU A 131 5.06 1.93 3.64
C LEU A 131 4.96 1.44 5.08
N PHE A 132 5.34 0.18 5.32
CA PHE A 132 5.20 -0.47 6.62
C PHE A 132 6.07 0.18 7.71
N ASP A 133 7.31 0.57 7.38
CA ASP A 133 8.21 1.30 8.30
C ASP A 133 7.63 2.65 8.78
N ARG A 134 6.68 3.22 8.03
CA ARG A 134 6.03 4.50 8.38
C ARG A 134 4.73 4.34 9.15
N LEU A 135 4.10 3.17 9.09
CA LEU A 135 2.92 2.87 9.91
C LEU A 135 3.21 3.06 11.40
N ASP A 136 4.40 2.62 11.82
CA ASP A 136 4.87 2.77 13.20
C ASP A 136 4.98 4.25 13.63
N LYS A 137 5.05 5.17 12.66
CA LYS A 137 5.14 6.63 12.86
C LYS A 137 3.78 7.34 12.81
N ARG A 138 2.67 6.60 12.98
CA ARG A 138 1.28 7.12 12.96
C ARG A 138 0.88 7.81 11.65
N VAL A 139 1.45 7.37 10.52
CA VAL A 139 1.07 7.81 9.18
C VAL A 139 -0.23 7.14 8.76
N THR A 140 -1.17 7.91 8.22
CA THR A 140 -2.45 7.36 7.73
C THR A 140 -2.27 6.70 6.36
N LEU A 141 -2.72 5.46 6.23
CA LEU A 141 -2.65 4.71 4.95
C LEU A 141 -3.82 4.95 4.01
N VAL A 142 -4.90 5.56 4.51
CA VAL A 142 -6.16 5.70 3.78
C VAL A 142 -5.95 6.33 2.39
N PRO A 143 -5.20 7.44 2.24
CA PRO A 143 -4.91 8.00 0.91
C PRO A 143 -4.07 7.06 0.03
N THR A 144 -3.14 6.31 0.60
CA THR A 144 -2.26 5.40 -0.15
C THR A 144 -3.02 4.17 -0.66
N ILE A 145 -3.88 3.57 0.17
CA ILE A 145 -4.74 2.44 -0.22
C ILE A 145 -5.73 2.89 -1.29
N LEU A 146 -6.30 4.08 -1.14
CA LEU A 146 -7.22 4.64 -2.11
C LEU A 146 -6.54 4.91 -3.46
N ALA A 147 -5.37 5.56 -3.45
CA ALA A 147 -4.59 5.81 -4.67
C ALA A 147 -4.21 4.50 -5.39
N GLU A 148 -3.79 3.48 -4.65
CA GLU A 148 -3.44 2.19 -5.23
C GLU A 148 -4.67 1.45 -5.79
N THR A 149 -5.81 1.54 -5.11
CA THR A 149 -7.06 0.96 -5.61
C THR A 149 -7.48 1.62 -6.92
N PHE A 150 -7.44 2.96 -6.99
CA PHE A 150 -7.71 3.67 -8.25
C PHE A 150 -6.72 3.30 -9.35
N ARG A 151 -5.43 3.15 -9.02
CA ARG A 151 -4.39 2.70 -9.95
C ARG A 151 -4.70 1.30 -10.51
N PHE A 152 -5.09 0.36 -9.65
CA PHE A 152 -5.45 -1.00 -10.05
C PHE A 152 -6.71 -1.02 -10.93
N LEU A 153 -7.76 -0.29 -10.54
CA LEU A 153 -8.99 -0.16 -11.33
C LEU A 153 -8.72 0.44 -12.71
N ASN A 154 -7.88 1.46 -12.79
CA ASN A 154 -7.45 2.08 -14.06
C ASN A 154 -6.71 1.05 -14.95
N ALA A 155 -5.82 0.24 -14.37
CA ALA A 155 -5.10 -0.80 -15.11
C ALA A 155 -6.06 -1.89 -15.66
N CYS A 156 -7.00 -2.39 -14.84
CA CYS A 156 -8.00 -3.36 -15.28
C CYS A 156 -8.89 -2.79 -16.40
N TRP A 157 -9.32 -1.53 -16.28
CA TRP A 157 -10.16 -0.92 -17.31
C TRP A 157 -9.38 -0.73 -18.62
N ARG A 158 -8.12 -0.29 -18.56
CA ARG A 158 -7.26 -0.16 -19.75
C ARG A 158 -6.96 -1.50 -20.44
N ALA A 159 -6.85 -2.58 -19.67
CA ALA A 159 -6.64 -3.92 -20.23
C ALA A 159 -7.87 -4.45 -20.97
N GLY A 160 -9.04 -3.83 -20.82
CA GLY A 160 -10.31 -4.28 -21.44
C GLY A 160 -10.86 -5.58 -20.85
N GLU A 161 -10.10 -6.26 -20.00
CA GLU A 161 -10.42 -7.53 -19.39
C GLU A 161 -10.31 -7.41 -17.87
N GLY A 162 -11.44 -7.57 -17.18
CA GLY A 162 -11.48 -7.62 -15.73
C GLY A 162 -12.74 -6.97 -15.15
N ARG A 163 -13.37 -7.65 -14.22
CA ARG A 163 -14.32 -7.05 -13.28
C ARG A 163 -13.61 -6.96 -11.95
N PHE A 164 -13.71 -5.84 -11.26
CA PHE A 164 -13.27 -5.78 -9.87
C PHE A 164 -14.21 -6.67 -9.03
N ILE A 165 -13.77 -7.89 -8.74
CA ILE A 165 -14.47 -8.83 -7.85
C ILE A 165 -13.87 -8.63 -6.46
N GLY A 166 -14.24 -7.54 -5.82
CA GLY A 166 -13.80 -7.20 -4.47
C GLY A 166 -14.95 -6.67 -3.65
N CYS A 167 -14.95 -6.96 -2.34
CA CYS A 167 -15.99 -6.43 -1.47
C CYS A 167 -15.84 -4.91 -1.34
N ALA A 168 -16.82 -4.13 -1.81
CA ALA A 168 -16.83 -2.68 -1.61
C ALA A 168 -16.78 -2.29 -0.11
N GLN A 169 -17.09 -3.22 0.80
CA GLN A 169 -16.95 -3.01 2.24
C GLN A 169 -15.48 -2.92 2.69
N LEU A 170 -14.53 -3.52 1.97
CA LEU A 170 -13.10 -3.32 2.26
C LEU A 170 -12.71 -1.85 2.08
N LEU A 171 -13.31 -1.13 1.12
CA LEU A 171 -13.10 0.31 0.96
C LEU A 171 -13.71 1.12 2.12
N LEU A 172 -14.75 0.59 2.76
CA LEU A 172 -15.44 1.24 3.89
C LEU A 172 -14.77 0.95 5.24
N ALA A 173 -14.05 -0.17 5.38
CA ALA A 173 -13.37 -0.53 6.62
C ALA A 173 -12.16 0.36 6.97
N TRP A 174 -11.67 1.14 6.00
CA TRP A 174 -10.54 2.06 6.17
C TRP A 174 -10.98 3.50 6.47
N PHE A 175 -12.29 3.77 6.60
CA PHE A 175 -12.87 5.06 6.96
C PHE A 175 -13.48 5.06 8.36
#